data_AF-A0A1Y1VY68-F1
#
_entry.id   AF-A0A1Y1VY68-F1
#
_cell.length_a   1.000
_cell.length_b   1.000
_cell.length_c   1.000
_cell.angle_alpha   90.00
_cell.angle_beta   90.00
_cell.angle_gamma   90.00
#
_symmetry.space_group_name_H-M   'P 1'
#
loop_
_entity.id
_entity.type
_entity.pdbx_description
1 polymer ?
#
loop_
_entity_poly.entity_id
_entity_poly.type
_entity_poly.pdbx_seq_one_letter_code
_entity_poly.pdbx_strand_id
1 'polypeptide(L)'
;MEYDSSLIFIINDDEIFKERDIDSKCFNFINDKMSLVLSKYYVENKFTENDKYETTNMVENIRNAMIYRIKGLEWLDESTREYAIKKVLNIKYILGHTDNILNAENLYNKYKFFEPKEDDDPMFLLLGSENIYKYNSFQKIYNENYNEIEKQIEKIIDSNPSYKVNAFYNPWENLMIFPAAVFQSPNFDINQPDYINYGNTGSIIGHELTHAFDDSGRSYDIEGKESNWWTDNDNEEFVEFSQCFIDQYNSYSFELEGEEYNVDGRRTLGENLADNGGLDRAYKAWKLSIENNPEKAKERNKLLPGLSNYTMDQLFYISYAHSRCEVGVSEYANDDEHAPGKSRVNGSVSNSERFAKIFNCPKKSPMNPDIKCVLW
;
A
#
# COMPACT_ATOMS: atom_id res chain seq x y z
N MET A 1 -27.99 -26.85 14.80
CA MET A 1 -28.11 -26.18 13.50
C MET A 1 -27.21 -24.97 13.59
N GLU A 2 -25.97 -25.20 13.19
CA GLU A 2 -24.89 -24.22 13.08
C GLU A 2 -25.28 -23.18 12.02
N TYR A 3 -25.00 -21.91 12.30
CA TYR A 3 -24.90 -20.88 11.28
C TYR A 3 -23.42 -20.61 11.07
N ASP A 4 -22.99 -20.97 9.87
CA ASP A 4 -21.66 -20.85 9.32
C ASP A 4 -21.33 -19.37 9.08
N SER A 5 -20.21 -18.90 9.62
CA SER A 5 -19.71 -17.54 9.48
C SER A 5 -18.34 -17.60 8.80
N SER A 6 -18.34 -17.86 7.50
CA SER A 6 -17.16 -17.72 6.65
C SER A 6 -17.55 -17.16 5.29
N LEU A 7 -17.44 -15.84 5.15
CA LEU A 7 -17.34 -15.17 3.86
C LEU A 7 -16.21 -14.17 3.99
N ILE A 8 -15.01 -14.62 3.61
CA ILE A 8 -13.84 -13.80 3.37
C ILE A 8 -14.06 -13.20 1.97
N PHE A 9 -14.41 -11.92 1.91
CA PHE A 9 -14.45 -11.17 0.66
C PHE A 9 -13.09 -10.55 0.41
N ILE A 10 -12.45 -10.95 -0.69
CA ILE A 10 -11.40 -10.15 -1.33
C ILE A 10 -12.13 -9.00 -1.99
N ILE A 11 -11.87 -7.80 -1.50
CA ILE A 11 -12.51 -6.59 -1.97
C ILE A 11 -11.75 -6.12 -3.22
N ASN A 12 -12.26 -6.50 -4.39
CA ASN A 12 -12.06 -5.68 -5.60
C ASN A 12 -12.86 -4.39 -5.42
N ASP A 13 -12.34 -3.24 -5.89
CA ASP A 13 -12.99 -1.92 -5.83
C ASP A 13 -14.45 -1.95 -6.39
N ASP A 14 -14.80 -2.97 -7.17
CA ASP A 14 -16.13 -3.18 -7.77
C ASP A 14 -17.12 -4.06 -6.97
N GLU A 15 -16.70 -4.76 -5.89
CA GLU A 15 -17.54 -5.80 -5.25
C GLU A 15 -18.04 -5.49 -3.83
N ILE A 16 -17.67 -4.36 -3.21
CA ILE A 16 -18.19 -4.00 -1.87
C ILE A 16 -19.72 -3.76 -1.89
N PHE A 17 -20.32 -3.45 -3.04
CA PHE A 17 -21.69 -2.90 -3.10
C PHE A 17 -22.61 -3.56 -4.15
N LYS A 18 -22.44 -4.85 -4.44
CA LYS A 18 -23.40 -5.59 -5.29
C LYS A 18 -24.67 -5.97 -4.52
N GLU A 19 -25.57 -5.02 -4.32
CA GLU A 19 -27.02 -5.30 -4.36
C GLU A 19 -27.78 -4.21 -5.15
N ARG A 20 -28.38 -4.64 -6.26
CA ARG A 20 -29.33 -3.97 -7.17
C ARG A 20 -28.81 -2.72 -7.91
N ASP A 21 -28.88 -2.82 -9.24
CA ASP A 21 -28.42 -1.92 -10.32
C ASP A 21 -28.75 -0.41 -10.19
N ILE A 22 -29.54 0.04 -9.22
CA ILE A 22 -29.86 1.46 -9.01
C ILE A 22 -29.07 2.08 -7.84
N ASP A 23 -28.88 1.35 -6.74
CA ASP A 23 -28.15 1.84 -5.57
C ASP A 23 -26.66 2.00 -5.90
N SER A 24 -26.11 1.06 -6.69
CA SER A 24 -24.74 1.15 -7.23
C SER A 24 -24.58 2.33 -8.20
N LYS A 25 -25.58 2.66 -9.03
CA LYS A 25 -25.51 3.83 -9.94
C LYS A 25 -25.57 5.14 -9.18
N CYS A 26 -26.46 5.26 -8.19
CA CYS A 26 -26.54 6.43 -7.32
C CYS A 26 -25.25 6.63 -6.53
N PHE A 27 -24.70 5.55 -5.96
CA PHE A 27 -23.41 5.59 -5.28
C PHE A 27 -22.29 6.03 -6.22
N ASN A 28 -22.16 5.39 -7.39
CA ASN A 28 -21.12 5.72 -8.37
C ASN A 28 -21.21 7.18 -8.83
N PHE A 29 -22.42 7.70 -8.98
CA PHE A 29 -22.62 9.11 -9.30
C PHE A 29 -22.12 10.02 -8.17
N ILE A 30 -22.51 9.77 -6.91
CA ILE A 30 -22.03 10.57 -5.77
C ILE A 30 -20.54 10.40 -5.56
N ASN A 31 -19.99 9.20 -5.78
CA ASN A 31 -18.57 8.91 -5.74
C ASN A 31 -17.80 9.73 -6.77
N ASP A 32 -18.25 9.77 -8.03
CA ASP A 32 -17.62 10.56 -9.09
C ASP A 32 -17.70 12.07 -8.81
N LYS A 33 -18.83 12.55 -8.27
CA LYS A 33 -19.07 14.00 -8.13
C LYS A 33 -18.66 14.58 -6.79
N MET A 34 -18.67 13.79 -5.71
CA MET A 34 -18.56 14.25 -4.33
C MET A 34 -17.72 13.29 -3.46
N SER A 35 -16.68 12.67 -4.03
CA SER A 35 -15.77 11.74 -3.34
C SER A 35 -15.23 12.25 -2.00
N LEU A 36 -14.93 13.55 -1.87
CA LEU A 36 -14.43 14.11 -0.61
C LEU A 36 -15.47 14.18 0.50
N VAL A 37 -16.76 14.36 0.15
CA VAL A 37 -17.85 14.32 1.14
C VAL A 37 -18.02 12.91 1.66
N LEU A 38 -18.00 11.92 0.76
CA LEU A 38 -18.00 10.50 1.14
C LEU A 38 -16.75 10.14 1.97
N SER A 39 -15.60 10.73 1.66
CA SER A 39 -14.35 10.53 2.41
C SER A 39 -14.48 11.06 3.84
N LYS A 40 -15.01 12.26 4.04
CA LYS A 40 -15.29 12.80 5.38
C LYS A 40 -16.23 11.89 6.15
N TYR A 41 -17.34 11.49 5.53
CA TYR A 41 -18.32 10.61 6.16
C TYR A 41 -17.68 9.27 6.58
N TYR A 42 -16.88 8.66 5.71
CA TYR A 42 -16.17 7.42 6.02
C TYR A 42 -15.23 7.58 7.21
N VAL A 43 -14.37 8.61 7.19
CA VAL A 43 -13.37 8.84 8.23
C VAL A 43 -14.04 9.05 9.59
N GLU A 44 -15.07 9.89 9.67
CA GLU A 44 -15.80 10.16 10.91
C GLU A 44 -16.43 8.90 11.54
N ASN A 45 -16.71 7.87 10.73
CA ASN A 45 -17.36 6.64 11.18
C ASN A 45 -16.40 5.45 11.35
N LYS A 46 -15.25 5.45 10.67
CA LYS A 46 -14.40 4.25 10.51
C LYS A 46 -12.93 4.44 10.84
N PHE A 47 -12.44 5.68 10.99
CA PHE A 47 -11.02 5.93 11.21
C PHE A 47 -10.81 6.90 12.36
N THR A 48 -10.24 6.41 13.45
CA THR A 48 -10.08 7.18 14.68
C THR A 48 -8.71 7.86 14.74
N GLU A 49 -8.58 8.87 15.60
CA GLU A 49 -7.27 9.48 15.90
C GLU A 49 -6.26 8.47 16.47
N ASN A 50 -6.74 7.42 17.14
CA ASN A 50 -5.88 6.37 17.67
C ASN A 50 -5.34 5.47 16.55
N ASP A 51 -6.17 5.16 15.54
CA ASP A 51 -5.71 4.44 14.34
C ASP A 51 -4.66 5.26 13.59
N LYS A 52 -4.90 6.57 13.42
CA LYS A 52 -3.94 7.51 12.82
C LYS A 52 -2.62 7.54 13.59
N TYR A 53 -2.67 7.61 14.92
CA TYR A 53 -1.49 7.62 15.77
C TYR A 53 -0.67 6.32 15.67
N GLU A 54 -1.31 5.15 15.77
CA GLU A 54 -0.60 3.86 15.72
C GLU A 54 -0.02 3.56 14.33
N THR A 55 -0.78 3.87 13.27
CA THR A 55 -0.30 3.72 11.88
C THR A 55 0.86 4.68 11.59
N THR A 56 0.83 5.92 12.10
CA THR A 56 1.96 6.87 12.00
C THR A 56 3.22 6.29 12.65
N ASN A 57 3.11 5.74 13.87
CA ASN A 57 4.25 5.09 14.52
C ASN A 57 4.79 3.90 13.70
N MET A 58 3.91 3.14 13.06
CA MET A 58 4.30 2.03 12.19
C MET A 58 5.09 2.51 10.97
N VAL A 59 4.63 3.58 10.30
CA VAL A 59 5.35 4.22 9.18
C VAL A 59 6.74 4.66 9.61
N GLU A 60 6.87 5.33 10.76
CA GLU A 60 8.17 5.78 11.25
C GLU A 60 9.11 4.61 11.59
N ASN A 61 8.59 3.53 12.18
CA ASN A 61 9.39 2.33 12.44
C ASN A 61 9.88 1.67 11.15
N ILE A 62 9.04 1.64 10.11
CA ILE A 62 9.40 1.08 8.79
C ILE A 62 10.39 1.97 8.06
N ARG A 63 10.21 3.29 8.11
CA ARG A 63 11.20 4.27 7.61
C ARG A 63 12.57 4.05 8.26
N ASN A 64 12.60 3.91 9.59
CA ASN A 64 13.83 3.64 10.33
C ASN A 64 14.45 2.28 9.96
N ALA A 65 13.62 1.26 9.76
CA ALA A 65 14.08 -0.05 9.29
C ALA A 65 14.71 0.06 7.89
N MET A 66 14.15 0.84 6.97
CA MET A 66 14.73 1.07 5.64
C MET A 66 16.06 1.80 5.71
N ILE A 67 16.16 2.86 6.52
CA ILE A 67 17.43 3.58 6.74
C ILE A 67 18.50 2.63 7.29
N TYR A 68 18.15 1.80 8.27
CA TYR A 68 19.09 0.81 8.84
C TYR A 68 19.61 -0.16 7.77
N ARG A 69 18.74 -0.55 6.85
CA ARG A 69 19.08 -1.48 5.78
C ARG A 69 19.97 -0.86 4.73
N ILE A 70 19.61 0.32 4.21
CA ILE A 70 20.44 1.07 3.25
C ILE A 70 21.86 1.26 3.81
N LYS A 71 22.00 1.59 5.09
CA LYS A 71 23.31 1.74 5.75
C LYS A 71 24.19 0.48 5.66
N GLY A 72 23.57 -0.70 5.68
CA GLY A 72 24.24 -2.00 5.64
C GLY A 72 24.29 -2.66 4.25
N LEU A 73 23.85 -2.00 3.18
CA LEU A 73 24.01 -2.49 1.81
C LEU A 73 25.46 -2.31 1.38
N GLU A 74 26.19 -3.41 1.23
CA GLU A 74 27.59 -3.39 0.79
C GLU A 74 27.74 -3.04 -0.68
N TRP A 75 26.69 -3.29 -1.47
CA TRP A 75 26.61 -3.08 -2.91
C TRP A 75 26.42 -1.61 -3.32
N LEU A 76 26.09 -0.73 -2.36
CA LEU A 76 25.94 0.70 -2.63
C LEU A 76 27.23 1.47 -2.31
N ASP A 77 27.69 2.26 -3.28
CA ASP A 77 28.68 3.30 -3.05
C ASP A 77 28.24 4.29 -1.96
N GLU A 78 29.21 4.88 -1.27
CA GLU A 78 28.96 5.81 -0.14
C GLU A 78 28.06 6.99 -0.56
N SER A 79 28.28 7.56 -1.74
CA SER A 79 27.48 8.68 -2.26
C SER A 79 26.02 8.31 -2.51
N THR A 80 25.76 7.16 -3.15
CA THR A 80 24.40 6.69 -3.44
C THR A 80 23.68 6.30 -2.16
N ARG A 81 24.40 5.67 -1.21
CA ARG A 81 23.89 5.33 0.12
C ARG A 81 23.44 6.55 0.91
N GLU A 82 24.27 7.59 0.97
CA GLU A 82 23.91 8.84 1.64
C GLU A 82 22.69 9.51 0.98
N TYR A 83 22.64 9.50 -0.36
CA TYR A 83 21.53 10.08 -1.10
C TYR A 83 20.23 9.30 -0.87
N ALA A 84 20.27 7.98 -0.92
CA ALA A 84 19.13 7.10 -0.66
C ALA A 84 18.57 7.33 0.76
N ILE A 85 19.43 7.47 1.79
CA ILE A 85 18.99 7.81 3.15
C ILE A 85 18.29 9.17 3.18
N LYS A 86 18.85 10.19 2.51
CA LYS A 86 18.22 11.51 2.40
C LYS A 86 16.87 11.42 1.70
N LYS A 87 16.75 10.61 0.64
CA LYS A 87 15.47 10.35 -0.04
C LYS A 87 14.45 9.73 0.90
N VAL A 88 14.79 8.66 1.62
CA VAL A 88 13.90 8.03 2.62
C VAL A 88 13.41 9.03 3.67
N LEU A 89 14.31 9.88 4.18
CA LEU A 89 13.96 10.89 5.19
C LEU A 89 13.02 11.99 4.66
N ASN A 90 13.03 12.23 3.35
CA ASN A 90 12.18 13.24 2.71
C ASN A 90 10.91 12.67 2.09
N ILE A 91 10.69 11.35 2.15
CA ILE A 91 9.42 10.75 1.72
C ILE A 91 8.31 11.28 2.61
N LYS A 92 7.35 11.97 1.99
CA LYS A 92 6.13 12.46 2.63
C LYS A 92 5.12 11.32 2.74
N TYR A 93 4.13 11.44 3.60
CA TYR A 93 2.99 10.54 3.60
C TYR A 93 1.67 11.22 3.95
N ILE A 94 0.57 10.69 3.42
CA ILE A 94 -0.79 10.97 3.84
C ILE A 94 -1.38 9.69 4.44
N LEU A 95 -1.86 9.76 5.69
CA LEU A 95 -2.43 8.64 6.43
C LEU A 95 -3.90 8.89 6.75
N GLY A 96 -4.76 8.04 6.21
CA GLY A 96 -6.20 8.05 6.38
C GLY A 96 -6.89 9.12 5.55
N HIS A 97 -6.55 10.38 5.82
CA HIS A 97 -7.17 11.56 5.26
C HIS A 97 -6.27 12.78 5.40
N THR A 98 -6.67 13.89 4.77
CA THR A 98 -6.09 15.21 5.04
C THR A 98 -6.99 16.04 5.95
N ASP A 99 -6.41 17.02 6.64
CA ASP A 99 -7.19 17.90 7.53
C ASP A 99 -8.23 18.72 6.75
N ASN A 100 -7.94 19.00 5.46
CA ASN A 100 -8.82 19.73 4.57
C ASN A 100 -10.19 19.07 4.39
N ILE A 101 -10.26 17.73 4.34
CA ILE A 101 -11.53 17.03 4.13
C ILE A 101 -12.40 17.00 5.39
N LEU A 102 -11.82 17.14 6.58
CA LEU A 102 -12.58 17.15 7.83
C LEU A 102 -13.25 18.50 8.08
N ASN A 103 -12.76 19.58 7.47
CA ASN A 103 -13.34 20.90 7.61
C ASN A 103 -14.58 21.06 6.72
N ALA A 104 -15.76 21.23 7.35
CA ALA A 104 -17.03 21.40 6.66
C ALA A 104 -17.07 22.67 5.78
N GLU A 105 -16.37 23.74 6.16
CA GLU A 105 -16.28 24.97 5.36
C GLU A 105 -15.49 24.75 4.07
N ASN A 106 -14.40 23.97 4.12
CA ASN A 106 -13.63 23.62 2.93
C ASN A 106 -14.46 22.81 1.94
N LEU A 107 -15.19 21.79 2.44
CA LEU A 107 -16.10 21.01 1.60
C LEU A 107 -17.24 21.87 1.05
N TYR A 108 -17.86 22.71 1.89
CA TYR A 108 -18.89 23.64 1.43
C TYR A 108 -18.35 24.52 0.31
N ASN A 109 -17.19 25.14 0.47
CA ASN A 109 -16.60 26.01 -0.56
C ASN A 109 -16.33 25.28 -1.89
N LYS A 110 -15.98 24.00 -1.84
CA LYS A 110 -15.76 23.14 -3.01
C LYS A 110 -17.07 22.74 -3.70
N TYR A 111 -18.13 22.50 -2.92
CA TYR A 111 -19.41 21.99 -3.42
C TYR A 111 -20.57 23.01 -3.43
N LYS A 112 -20.34 24.28 -3.08
CA LYS A 112 -21.41 25.31 -2.92
C LYS A 112 -22.26 25.61 -4.16
N PHE A 113 -21.81 25.19 -5.35
CA PHE A 113 -22.59 25.31 -6.59
C PHE A 113 -23.32 24.03 -6.98
N PHE A 114 -23.29 23.03 -6.10
CA PHE A 114 -24.16 21.88 -6.17
C PHE A 114 -25.52 22.25 -5.60
N GLU A 115 -26.51 22.42 -6.47
CA GLU A 115 -27.89 22.74 -6.08
C GLU A 115 -28.79 21.53 -6.36
N PRO A 116 -28.87 20.55 -5.45
CA PRO A 116 -29.84 19.46 -5.58
C PRO A 116 -31.25 20.05 -5.40
N LYS A 117 -32.14 19.78 -6.35
CA LYS A 117 -33.57 20.10 -6.21
C LYS A 117 -34.29 18.89 -5.60
N GLU A 118 -35.33 19.17 -4.82
CA GLU A 118 -36.04 18.21 -3.94
C GLU A 118 -36.68 16.99 -4.63
N ASP A 119 -36.59 16.86 -5.95
CA ASP A 119 -37.37 15.87 -6.71
C ASP A 119 -36.57 14.62 -7.11
N ASP A 120 -35.36 14.43 -6.58
CA ASP A 120 -34.43 13.33 -6.92
C ASP A 120 -34.15 13.18 -8.43
N ASP A 121 -34.33 14.23 -9.24
CA ASP A 121 -34.05 14.17 -10.68
C ASP A 121 -32.54 14.04 -10.92
N PRO A 122 -32.06 12.91 -11.48
CA PRO A 122 -30.64 12.70 -11.75
C PRO A 122 -30.05 13.75 -12.71
N MET A 123 -30.88 14.39 -13.54
CA MET A 123 -30.47 15.48 -14.42
C MET A 123 -30.06 16.72 -13.63
N PHE A 124 -30.76 17.08 -12.55
CA PHE A 124 -30.37 18.23 -11.73
C PHE A 124 -29.10 17.95 -10.92
N LEU A 125 -28.92 16.72 -10.44
CA LEU A 125 -27.66 16.31 -9.83
C LEU A 125 -26.49 16.40 -10.83
N LEU A 126 -26.70 15.94 -12.07
CA LEU A 126 -25.71 16.04 -13.15
C LEU A 126 -25.38 17.50 -13.48
N LEU A 127 -26.39 18.36 -13.65
CA LEU A 127 -26.20 19.78 -13.93
C LEU A 127 -25.52 20.51 -12.76
N GLY A 128 -25.84 20.15 -11.52
CA GLY A 128 -25.14 20.65 -10.34
C GLY A 128 -23.66 20.25 -10.34
N SER A 129 -23.35 19.03 -10.77
CA SER A 129 -21.96 18.57 -10.89
C SER A 129 -21.16 19.33 -11.95
N GLU A 130 -21.79 19.69 -13.07
CA GLU A 130 -21.19 20.54 -14.11
C GLU A 130 -20.90 21.95 -13.60
N ASN A 131 -21.75 22.49 -12.72
CA ASN A 131 -21.51 23.79 -12.09
C ASN A 131 -20.28 23.75 -11.17
N ILE A 132 -20.12 22.67 -10.37
CA ILE A 132 -18.90 22.46 -9.57
C ILE A 132 -17.67 22.43 -10.48
N TYR A 133 -17.69 21.62 -11.54
CA TYR A 133 -16.55 21.48 -12.45
C TYR A 133 -16.16 22.84 -13.05
N LYS A 134 -17.12 23.57 -13.61
CA LYS A 134 -16.88 24.90 -14.20
C LYS A 134 -16.33 25.89 -13.18
N TYR A 135 -16.88 25.90 -11.96
CA TYR A 135 -16.38 26.78 -10.92
C TYR A 135 -14.95 26.42 -10.49
N ASN A 136 -14.65 25.14 -10.28
CA ASN A 136 -13.31 24.70 -9.91
C ASN A 136 -12.29 24.99 -11.02
N SER A 137 -12.66 24.79 -12.29
CA SER A 137 -11.84 25.20 -13.44
C SER A 137 -11.62 26.72 -13.46
N PHE A 138 -12.65 27.52 -13.20
CA PHE A 138 -12.54 28.98 -13.14
C PHE A 138 -11.60 29.43 -12.00
N GLN A 139 -11.75 28.86 -10.80
CA GLN A 139 -10.88 29.15 -9.66
C GLN A 139 -9.42 28.83 -9.97
N LYS A 140 -9.15 27.68 -10.61
CA LYS A 140 -7.79 27.28 -11.00
C LYS A 140 -7.13 28.23 -12.01
N ILE A 141 -7.93 28.84 -12.89
CA ILE A 141 -7.43 29.78 -13.92
C ILE A 141 -7.21 31.18 -13.35
N TYR A 142 -8.12 31.67 -12.50
CA TYR A 142 -8.15 33.06 -12.06
C TYR A 142 -7.45 33.35 -10.73
N ASN A 143 -7.15 32.32 -9.94
CA ASN A 143 -6.51 32.50 -8.64
C ASN A 143 -4.99 32.43 -8.79
N GLU A 144 -4.34 33.59 -9.02
CA GLU A 144 -2.90 33.72 -9.28
C GLU A 144 -2.01 33.23 -8.12
N ASN A 145 -2.55 33.12 -6.90
CA ASN A 145 -1.84 32.63 -5.71
C ASN A 145 -1.99 31.12 -5.47
N TYR A 146 -2.65 30.39 -6.37
CA TYR A 146 -2.87 28.95 -6.20
C TYR A 146 -1.62 28.17 -6.62
N ASN A 147 -0.84 27.72 -5.62
CA ASN A 147 0.44 27.03 -5.82
C ASN A 147 0.26 25.74 -6.63
N GLU A 148 1.12 25.50 -7.64
CA GLU A 148 1.09 24.28 -8.46
C GLU A 148 1.26 23.00 -7.64
N ILE A 149 2.05 23.04 -6.56
CA ILE A 149 2.23 21.89 -5.66
C ILE A 149 0.92 21.58 -4.91
N GLU A 150 0.19 22.61 -4.47
CA GLU A 150 -1.10 22.43 -3.81
C GLU A 150 -2.15 21.86 -4.78
N LYS A 151 -2.12 22.26 -6.08
CA LYS A 151 -2.98 21.67 -7.13
C LYS A 151 -2.72 20.18 -7.30
N GLN A 152 -1.45 19.78 -7.31
CA GLN A 152 -1.05 18.39 -7.51
C GLN A 152 -1.46 17.53 -6.31
N ILE A 153 -1.19 17.99 -5.10
CA ILE A 153 -1.61 17.32 -3.87
C ILE A 153 -3.14 17.21 -3.79
N GLU A 154 -3.88 18.27 -4.12
CA GLU A 154 -5.35 18.21 -4.13
C GLU A 154 -5.87 17.18 -5.14
N LYS A 155 -5.31 17.15 -6.36
CA LYS A 155 -5.68 16.16 -7.38
C LYS A 155 -5.39 14.73 -6.92
N ILE A 156 -4.26 14.52 -6.25
CA ILE A 156 -3.86 13.23 -5.68
C ILE A 156 -4.88 12.79 -4.61
N ILE A 157 -5.28 13.70 -3.71
CA ILE A 157 -6.28 13.41 -2.66
C ILE A 157 -7.65 13.12 -3.28
N ASP A 158 -8.09 13.91 -4.26
CA ASP A 158 -9.37 13.72 -4.94
C ASP A 158 -9.45 12.35 -5.65
N SER A 159 -8.32 11.88 -6.20
CA SER A 159 -8.22 10.60 -6.91
C SER A 159 -8.05 9.39 -5.98
N ASN A 160 -7.79 9.62 -4.69
CA ASN A 160 -7.55 8.60 -3.69
C ASN A 160 -8.43 8.86 -2.46
N PRO A 161 -9.76 8.70 -2.60
CA PRO A 161 -10.69 8.98 -1.52
C PRO A 161 -10.42 8.08 -0.32
N SER A 162 -10.72 8.58 0.89
CA SER A 162 -10.38 7.89 2.15
C SER A 162 -11.02 6.50 2.31
N TYR A 163 -12.09 6.19 1.57
CA TYR A 163 -12.74 4.86 1.59
C TYR A 163 -12.15 3.86 0.58
N LYS A 164 -11.13 4.24 -0.21
CA LYS A 164 -10.47 3.33 -1.15
C LYS A 164 -9.60 2.32 -0.40
N VAL A 165 -9.73 1.03 -0.72
CA VAL A 165 -8.92 -0.03 -0.09
C VAL A 165 -7.68 -0.27 -0.94
N ASN A 166 -6.71 0.63 -0.83
CA ASN A 166 -5.45 0.52 -1.58
C ASN A 166 -4.35 1.36 -0.90
N ALA A 167 -3.13 1.32 -1.40
CA ALA A 167 -2.01 2.18 -1.01
C ALA A 167 -1.19 2.55 -2.25
N PHE A 168 -0.46 3.66 -2.19
CA PHE A 168 0.26 4.17 -3.36
C PHE A 168 1.56 4.89 -2.98
N TYR A 169 2.56 4.78 -3.83
CA TYR A 169 3.71 5.66 -3.89
C TYR A 169 3.65 6.52 -5.16
N ASN A 170 3.75 7.83 -4.98
CA ASN A 170 3.86 8.78 -6.07
C ASN A 170 5.31 9.27 -6.20
N PRO A 171 6.03 8.92 -7.28
CA PRO A 171 7.43 9.30 -7.45
C PRO A 171 7.62 10.80 -7.68
N TRP A 172 6.67 11.49 -8.34
CA TRP A 172 6.77 12.92 -8.66
C TRP A 172 6.67 13.84 -7.44
N GLU A 173 6.04 13.37 -6.37
CA GLU A 173 5.91 14.12 -5.11
C GLU A 173 6.72 13.51 -3.96
N ASN A 174 7.41 12.40 -4.24
CA ASN A 174 8.08 11.55 -3.25
C ASN A 174 7.15 11.28 -2.05
N LEU A 175 5.94 10.79 -2.34
CA LEU A 175 4.79 10.79 -1.43
C LEU A 175 4.12 9.42 -1.37
N MET A 176 4.00 8.85 -0.16
CA MET A 176 3.16 7.67 0.09
C MET A 176 1.74 8.08 0.48
N ILE A 177 0.72 7.34 0.03
CA ILE A 177 -0.68 7.65 0.27
C ILE A 177 -1.38 6.39 0.75
N PHE A 178 -1.95 6.47 1.96
CA PHE A 178 -2.70 5.38 2.56
C PHE A 178 -4.09 5.90 2.95
N PRO A 179 -5.10 5.75 2.09
CA PRO A 179 -6.49 6.04 2.44
C PRO A 179 -6.95 5.30 3.70
N ALA A 180 -7.89 5.87 4.45
CA ALA A 180 -8.34 5.33 5.73
C ALA A 180 -8.84 3.88 5.66
N ALA A 181 -9.48 3.49 4.56
CA ALA A 181 -9.99 2.14 4.40
C ALA A 181 -8.92 1.07 4.21
N VAL A 182 -7.66 1.42 3.94
CA VAL A 182 -6.58 0.43 4.02
C VAL A 182 -6.32 0.00 5.47
N PHE A 183 -6.61 0.88 6.43
CA PHE A 183 -6.42 0.65 7.87
C PHE A 183 -7.68 0.06 8.54
N GLN A 184 -8.25 -0.97 7.93
CA GLN A 184 -9.37 -1.71 8.48
C GLN A 184 -9.05 -3.20 8.58
N SER A 185 -9.81 -3.94 9.39
CA SER A 185 -9.66 -5.40 9.48
C SER A 185 -9.97 -6.06 8.12
N PRO A 186 -9.19 -7.06 7.66
CA PRO A 186 -8.10 -7.75 8.37
C PRO A 186 -6.70 -7.12 8.21
N ASN A 187 -6.59 -5.97 7.55
CA ASN A 187 -5.30 -5.28 7.34
C ASN A 187 -4.74 -4.68 8.61
N PHE A 188 -5.57 -3.92 9.31
CA PHE A 188 -5.22 -3.25 10.55
C PHE A 188 -6.39 -3.27 11.53
N ASP A 189 -6.10 -3.55 12.79
CA ASP A 189 -7.00 -3.27 13.89
C ASP A 189 -6.17 -2.92 15.12
N ILE A 190 -6.52 -1.83 15.79
CA ILE A 190 -5.85 -1.41 17.01
C ILE A 190 -6.03 -2.39 18.17
N ASN A 191 -6.89 -3.39 18.05
CA ASN A 191 -7.04 -4.46 19.04
C ASN A 191 -6.31 -5.75 18.62
N GLN A 192 -5.79 -5.81 17.39
CA GLN A 192 -4.97 -6.93 16.94
C GLN A 192 -3.53 -6.82 17.48
N PRO A 193 -2.86 -7.97 17.70
CA PRO A 193 -1.46 -7.97 18.09
C PRO A 193 -0.55 -7.35 17.03
N ASP A 194 0.54 -6.70 17.46
CA ASP A 194 1.44 -6.01 16.53
C ASP A 194 2.05 -6.95 15.49
N TYR A 195 2.38 -8.21 15.83
CA TYR A 195 2.89 -9.15 14.82
C TYR A 195 1.91 -9.42 13.67
N ILE A 196 0.59 -9.32 13.90
CA ILE A 196 -0.42 -9.43 12.84
C ILE A 196 -0.44 -8.14 12.02
N ASN A 197 -0.55 -6.99 12.68
CA ASN A 197 -0.62 -5.69 12.03
C ASN A 197 0.64 -5.37 11.21
N TYR A 198 1.84 -5.68 11.73
CA TYR A 198 3.09 -5.50 11.00
C TYR A 198 3.24 -6.52 9.87
N GLY A 199 2.77 -7.76 10.05
CA GLY A 199 2.79 -8.77 8.98
C GLY A 199 1.93 -8.35 7.79
N ASN A 200 0.78 -7.74 8.05
CA ASN A 200 -0.14 -7.26 7.01
C ASN A 200 0.12 -5.79 6.64
N THR A 201 -0.47 -4.83 7.37
CA THR A 201 -0.31 -3.39 7.12
C THR A 201 1.14 -2.93 7.11
N GLY A 202 1.99 -3.47 7.98
CA GLY A 202 3.41 -3.12 7.98
C GLY A 202 4.10 -3.50 6.68
N SER A 203 3.76 -4.66 6.10
CA SER A 203 4.28 -5.08 4.79
C SER A 203 3.77 -4.18 3.67
N ILE A 204 2.51 -3.71 3.73
CA ILE A 204 1.95 -2.72 2.78
C ILE A 204 2.70 -1.40 2.87
N ILE A 205 2.94 -0.87 4.07
CA ILE A 205 3.70 0.38 4.24
C ILE A 205 5.15 0.22 3.75
N GLY A 206 5.77 -0.92 4.05
CA GLY A 206 7.12 -1.23 3.57
C GLY A 206 7.18 -1.36 2.05
N HIS A 207 6.12 -1.87 1.44
CA HIS A 207 5.98 -2.00 -0.01
C HIS A 207 5.95 -0.63 -0.68
N GLU A 208 5.07 0.27 -0.24
CA GLU A 208 5.04 1.66 -0.76
C GLU A 208 6.36 2.41 -0.53
N LEU A 209 7.03 2.16 0.59
CA LEU A 209 8.34 2.77 0.85
C LEU A 209 9.41 2.25 -0.12
N THR A 210 9.30 0.99 -0.53
CA THR A 210 10.26 0.35 -1.43
C THR A 210 10.08 0.83 -2.88
N HIS A 211 8.86 1.22 -3.29
CA HIS A 211 8.63 1.83 -4.60
C HIS A 211 9.47 3.10 -4.85
N ALA A 212 9.92 3.80 -3.80
CA ALA A 212 10.89 4.89 -3.96
C ALA A 212 12.24 4.45 -4.55
N PHE A 213 12.50 3.15 -4.63
CA PHE A 213 13.77 2.54 -5.05
C PHE A 213 13.60 1.34 -5.97
N ASP A 214 12.40 1.07 -6.48
CA ASP A 214 12.19 0.03 -7.49
C ASP A 214 12.77 0.43 -8.86
N ASP A 215 12.52 -0.36 -9.90
CA ASP A 215 13.07 -0.13 -11.24
C ASP A 215 12.58 1.18 -11.90
N SER A 216 11.49 1.77 -11.42
CA SER A 216 10.96 3.06 -11.87
C SER A 216 11.31 4.20 -10.90
N GLY A 217 10.90 4.07 -9.64
CA GLY A 217 11.03 5.10 -8.61
C GLY A 217 12.47 5.47 -8.29
N ARG A 218 13.44 4.57 -8.52
CA ARG A 218 14.87 4.89 -8.42
C ARG A 218 15.32 6.01 -9.35
N SER A 219 14.62 6.23 -10.47
CA SER A 219 14.94 7.25 -11.47
C SER A 219 14.54 8.66 -11.05
N TYR A 220 13.79 8.79 -9.95
CA TYR A 220 13.33 10.07 -9.40
C TYR A 220 14.16 10.47 -8.19
N ASP A 221 14.48 11.75 -8.10
CA ASP A 221 15.27 12.32 -7.03
C ASP A 221 14.42 12.65 -5.78
N ILE A 222 15.02 13.33 -4.80
CA ILE A 222 14.34 13.69 -3.54
C ILE A 222 13.15 14.64 -3.74
N GLU A 223 13.20 15.45 -4.80
CA GLU A 223 12.16 16.41 -5.16
C GLU A 223 11.15 15.82 -6.16
N GLY A 224 11.29 14.54 -6.51
CA GLY A 224 10.44 13.86 -7.48
C GLY A 224 10.74 14.22 -8.94
N LYS A 225 11.94 14.72 -9.23
CA LYS A 225 12.39 14.98 -10.61
C LYS A 225 13.16 13.78 -11.14
N GLU A 226 12.93 13.45 -12.40
CA GLU A 226 13.72 12.42 -13.08
C GLU A 226 15.17 12.89 -13.19
N SER A 227 16.09 12.17 -12.55
CA SER A 227 17.51 12.52 -12.47
C SER A 227 18.31 11.29 -12.07
N ASN A 228 19.46 11.07 -12.72
CA ASN A 228 20.38 10.02 -12.32
C ASN A 228 21.22 10.48 -11.11
N TRP A 229 20.85 10.01 -9.92
CA TRP A 229 21.59 10.23 -8.66
C TRP A 229 22.40 9.01 -8.21
N TRP A 230 22.49 7.99 -9.06
CA TRP A 230 23.22 6.74 -8.84
C TRP A 230 24.59 6.78 -9.49
N THR A 231 25.58 6.07 -8.94
CA THR A 231 26.83 5.79 -9.65
C THR A 231 26.60 4.77 -10.75
N ASP A 232 27.50 4.72 -11.75
CA ASP A 232 27.41 3.71 -12.82
C ASP A 232 27.53 2.28 -12.27
N ASN A 233 28.38 2.07 -11.25
CA ASN A 233 28.52 0.78 -10.57
C ASN A 233 27.22 0.35 -9.89
N ASP A 234 26.63 1.21 -9.07
CA ASP A 234 25.38 0.88 -8.36
C ASP A 234 24.21 0.66 -9.34
N ASN A 235 24.22 1.34 -10.49
CA ASN A 235 23.25 1.11 -11.56
C ASN A 235 23.40 -0.30 -12.17
N GLU A 236 24.63 -0.74 -12.45
CA GLU A 236 24.90 -2.09 -12.96
C GLU A 236 24.53 -3.16 -11.93
N GLU A 237 24.93 -2.98 -10.66
CA GLU A 237 24.61 -3.91 -9.58
C GLU A 237 23.10 -4.01 -9.31
N PHE A 238 22.37 -2.88 -9.36
CA PHE A 238 20.91 -2.90 -9.26
C PHE A 238 20.28 -3.77 -10.35
N VAL A 239 20.75 -3.64 -11.60
CA VAL A 239 20.23 -4.43 -12.73
C VAL A 239 20.56 -5.91 -12.56
N GLU A 240 21.76 -6.24 -12.10
CA GLU A 240 22.18 -7.63 -11.85
C GLU A 240 21.33 -8.28 -10.74
N PHE A 241 21.15 -7.61 -9.60
CA PHE A 241 20.29 -8.13 -8.53
C PHE A 241 18.83 -8.24 -8.96
N SER A 242 18.33 -7.28 -9.74
CA SER A 242 16.96 -7.30 -10.26
C SER A 242 16.72 -8.47 -11.22
N GLN A 243 17.74 -8.89 -11.98
CA GLN A 243 17.64 -10.05 -12.87
C GLN A 243 17.30 -11.34 -12.11
N CYS A 244 17.81 -11.51 -10.89
CA CYS A 244 17.45 -12.64 -10.03
C CYS A 244 15.92 -12.71 -9.82
N PHE A 245 15.29 -11.57 -9.53
CA PHE A 245 13.83 -11.51 -9.33
C PHE A 245 13.07 -11.81 -10.63
N ILE A 246 13.52 -11.27 -11.77
CA ILE A 246 12.91 -11.57 -13.07
C ILE A 246 12.93 -13.08 -13.32
N ASP A 247 14.10 -13.73 -13.14
CA ASP A 247 14.27 -15.15 -13.37
C ASP A 247 13.46 -16.00 -12.39
N GLN A 248 13.42 -15.60 -11.11
CA GLN A 248 12.61 -16.25 -10.08
C GLN A 248 11.12 -16.23 -10.45
N TYR A 249 10.58 -15.06 -10.77
CA TYR A 249 9.14 -14.93 -11.03
C TYR A 249 8.74 -15.53 -12.38
N ASN A 250 9.62 -15.52 -13.38
CA ASN A 250 9.41 -16.26 -14.64
C ASN A 250 9.26 -17.78 -14.45
N SER A 251 9.69 -18.32 -13.30
CA SER A 251 9.53 -19.75 -12.98
C SER A 251 8.17 -20.09 -12.35
N TYR A 252 7.35 -19.08 -12.06
CA TYR A 252 6.00 -19.27 -11.50
C TYR A 252 4.95 -19.30 -12.59
N SER A 253 3.93 -20.12 -12.37
CA SER A 253 2.74 -20.20 -13.23
C SER A 253 1.45 -19.99 -12.43
N PHE A 254 0.39 -19.63 -13.14
CA PHE A 254 -0.96 -19.48 -12.62
C PHE A 254 -1.98 -20.00 -13.61
N GLU A 255 -3.18 -20.32 -13.12
CA GLU A 255 -4.27 -20.83 -13.95
C GLU A 255 -5.32 -19.72 -14.15
N LEU A 256 -5.70 -19.48 -15.39
CA LEU A 256 -6.78 -18.57 -15.77
C LEU A 256 -7.72 -19.30 -16.75
N GLU A 257 -9.00 -19.37 -16.42
CA GLU A 257 -10.04 -20.05 -17.22
C GLU A 257 -9.69 -21.50 -17.63
N GLY A 258 -8.91 -22.21 -16.81
CA GLY A 258 -8.48 -23.59 -17.08
C GLY A 258 -7.24 -23.71 -17.97
N GLU A 259 -6.60 -22.59 -18.32
CA GLU A 259 -5.32 -22.54 -19.05
C GLU A 259 -4.18 -22.08 -18.13
N GLU A 260 -2.99 -22.65 -18.32
CA GLU A 260 -1.80 -22.32 -17.54
C GLU A 260 -1.00 -21.19 -18.22
N TYR A 261 -0.72 -20.13 -17.45
CA TYR A 261 0.06 -18.96 -17.84
C TYR A 261 1.31 -18.85 -16.97
N ASN A 262 2.38 -18.28 -17.50
CA ASN A 262 3.58 -17.95 -16.72
C ASN A 262 3.49 -16.50 -16.22
N VAL A 263 3.98 -16.25 -15.02
CA VAL A 263 4.18 -14.89 -14.53
C VAL A 263 5.29 -14.24 -15.36
N ASP A 264 5.04 -13.03 -15.85
CA ASP A 264 6.07 -12.22 -16.49
C ASP A 264 6.88 -11.50 -15.41
N GLY A 265 8.05 -12.04 -15.08
CA GLY A 265 8.94 -11.51 -14.06
C GLY A 265 9.51 -10.13 -14.39
N ARG A 266 9.52 -9.73 -15.68
CA ARG A 266 9.96 -8.38 -16.08
C ARG A 266 8.85 -7.38 -15.89
N ARG A 267 7.62 -7.71 -16.31
CA ARG A 267 6.44 -6.86 -16.07
C ARG A 267 6.22 -6.63 -14.57
N THR A 268 6.35 -7.70 -13.79
CA THR A 268 6.03 -7.66 -12.36
C THR A 268 7.18 -7.19 -11.47
N LEU A 269 8.29 -6.75 -12.06
CA LEU A 269 9.54 -6.49 -11.33
C LEU A 269 9.37 -5.48 -10.19
N GLY A 270 8.80 -4.30 -10.46
CA GLY A 270 8.64 -3.25 -9.46
C GLY A 270 7.88 -3.72 -8.23
N GLU A 271 6.74 -4.38 -8.47
CA GLU A 271 5.89 -4.98 -7.43
C GLU A 271 6.60 -6.11 -6.66
N ASN A 272 7.37 -6.94 -7.36
CA ASN A 272 8.13 -8.04 -6.76
C ASN A 272 9.24 -7.50 -5.84
N LEU A 273 9.95 -6.44 -6.27
CA LEU A 273 10.95 -5.75 -5.46
C LEU A 273 10.28 -5.13 -4.22
N ALA A 274 9.14 -4.48 -4.41
CA ALA A 274 8.39 -3.83 -3.35
C ALA A 274 7.84 -4.82 -2.31
N ASP A 275 7.29 -5.97 -2.72
CA ASP A 275 6.86 -7.02 -1.79
C ASP A 275 8.01 -7.59 -0.95
N ASN A 276 9.16 -7.86 -1.60
CA ASN A 276 10.32 -8.44 -0.92
C ASN A 276 10.94 -7.45 0.08
N GLY A 277 11.17 -6.21 -0.36
CA GLY A 277 11.64 -5.13 0.49
C GLY A 277 10.66 -4.88 1.63
N GLY A 278 9.38 -4.70 1.30
CA GLY A 278 8.32 -4.40 2.25
C GLY A 278 8.19 -5.43 3.37
N LEU A 279 8.15 -6.72 3.03
CA LEU A 279 8.09 -7.81 4.01
C LEU A 279 9.27 -7.80 4.98
N ASP A 280 10.49 -7.62 4.46
CA ASP A 280 11.70 -7.61 5.30
C ASP A 280 11.78 -6.36 6.18
N ARG A 281 11.42 -5.18 5.65
CA ARG A 281 11.35 -3.92 6.41
C ARG A 281 10.29 -3.99 7.50
N ALA A 282 9.11 -4.53 7.21
CA ALA A 282 8.03 -4.69 8.17
C ALA A 282 8.42 -5.59 9.35
N TYR A 283 9.07 -6.72 9.07
CA TYR A 283 9.55 -7.60 10.14
C TYR A 283 10.58 -6.89 11.01
N LYS A 284 11.56 -6.21 10.40
CA LYS A 284 12.59 -5.47 11.15
C LYS A 284 11.97 -4.34 11.97
N ALA A 285 10.99 -3.62 11.42
CA ALA A 285 10.27 -2.56 12.09
C ALA A 285 9.50 -3.06 13.33
N TRP A 286 8.83 -4.21 13.23
CA TRP A 286 8.18 -4.85 14.38
C TRP A 286 9.18 -5.22 15.49
N LYS A 287 10.35 -5.75 15.12
CA LYS A 287 11.40 -6.03 16.12
C LYS A 287 11.92 -4.76 16.78
N LEU A 288 12.14 -3.70 16.01
CA LEU A 288 12.53 -2.39 16.54
C LEU A 288 11.44 -1.80 17.45
N SER A 289 10.15 -1.98 17.14
CA SER A 289 9.06 -1.48 17.98
C SER A 289 9.04 -2.16 19.35
N ILE A 290 9.38 -3.46 19.41
CA ILE A 290 9.57 -4.20 20.66
C ILE A 290 10.75 -3.64 21.46
N GLU A 291 11.88 -3.41 20.81
CA GLU A 291 13.10 -2.89 21.46
C GLU A 291 12.90 -1.46 21.98
N ASN A 292 12.22 -0.60 21.22
CA ASN A 292 12.02 0.81 21.55
C ASN A 292 11.01 1.02 22.70
N ASN A 293 10.01 0.15 22.83
CA ASN A 293 9.03 0.25 23.92
C ASN A 293 8.59 -1.15 24.42
N PRO A 294 9.43 -1.82 25.23
CA PRO A 294 9.15 -3.19 25.68
C PRO A 294 7.84 -3.34 26.48
N GLU A 295 7.48 -2.33 27.27
CA GLU A 295 6.25 -2.36 28.08
C GLU A 295 4.99 -2.30 27.20
N LYS A 296 4.94 -1.35 26.24
CA LYS A 296 3.85 -1.31 25.25
C LYS A 296 3.84 -2.59 24.43
N ALA A 297 5.00 -3.08 24.00
CA ALA A 297 5.10 -4.30 23.21
C ALA A 297 4.55 -5.53 23.95
N LYS A 298 4.74 -5.62 25.28
CA LYS A 298 4.17 -6.70 26.11
C LYS A 298 2.64 -6.66 26.15
N GLU A 299 2.06 -5.47 26.16
CA GLU A 299 0.61 -5.29 26.11
C GLU A 299 0.06 -5.64 24.72
N ARG A 300 0.74 -5.17 23.66
CA ARG A 300 0.32 -5.31 22.28
C ARG A 300 0.53 -6.73 21.72
N ASN A 301 1.60 -7.42 22.10
CA ASN A 301 1.95 -8.73 21.56
C ASN A 301 1.46 -9.87 22.48
N LYS A 302 0.14 -9.95 22.70
CA LYS A 302 -0.46 -11.10 23.38
C LYS A 302 -0.60 -12.29 22.42
N LEU A 303 -0.47 -13.50 22.93
CA LEU A 303 -0.74 -14.72 22.15
C LEU A 303 -2.23 -14.82 21.84
N LEU A 304 -2.56 -15.20 20.60
CA LEU A 304 -3.94 -15.43 20.18
C LEU A 304 -4.46 -16.76 20.74
N PRO A 305 -5.65 -16.77 21.38
CA PRO A 305 -6.32 -18.01 21.78
C PRO A 305 -6.53 -18.93 20.57
N GLY A 306 -6.29 -20.23 20.75
CA GLY A 306 -6.46 -21.23 19.67
C GLY A 306 -5.30 -21.33 18.66
N LEU A 307 -4.33 -20.42 18.69
CA LEU A 307 -3.14 -20.42 17.83
C LEU A 307 -1.83 -20.59 18.62
N SER A 308 -1.90 -21.14 19.83
CA SER A 308 -0.75 -21.31 20.72
C SER A 308 0.33 -22.29 20.20
N ASN A 309 0.03 -23.02 19.13
CA ASN A 309 1.00 -23.86 18.42
C ASN A 309 1.93 -23.07 17.48
N TYR A 310 1.63 -21.80 17.22
CA TYR A 310 2.48 -20.90 16.44
C TYR A 310 3.21 -19.89 17.33
N THR A 311 4.44 -19.57 16.97
CA THR A 311 5.15 -18.41 17.55
C THR A 311 4.61 -17.11 16.96
N MET A 312 4.85 -15.98 17.65
CA MET A 312 4.51 -14.66 17.11
C MET A 312 5.23 -14.38 15.78
N ASP A 313 6.46 -14.88 15.64
CA ASP A 313 7.23 -14.78 14.39
C ASP A 313 6.59 -15.57 13.25
N GLN A 314 6.05 -16.76 13.53
CA GLN A 314 5.29 -17.52 12.54
C GLN A 314 3.99 -16.81 12.17
N LEU A 315 3.28 -16.27 13.18
CA LEU A 315 2.03 -15.55 12.96
C LEU A 315 2.22 -14.24 12.16
N PHE A 316 3.38 -13.59 12.26
CA PHE A 316 3.73 -12.47 11.38
C PHE A 316 3.69 -12.89 9.91
N TYR A 317 4.37 -13.98 9.54
CA TYR A 317 4.42 -14.44 8.15
C TYR A 317 3.09 -15.05 7.69
N ILE A 318 2.34 -15.68 8.60
CA ILE A 318 0.98 -16.15 8.31
C ILE A 318 0.06 -14.95 8.03
N SER A 319 0.16 -13.86 8.79
CA SER A 319 -0.60 -12.63 8.57
C SER A 319 -0.27 -12.00 7.21
N TYR A 320 1.02 -11.92 6.86
CA TYR A 320 1.48 -11.49 5.55
C TYR A 320 0.88 -12.34 4.42
N ALA A 321 0.94 -13.66 4.54
CA ALA A 321 0.38 -14.55 3.53
C ALA A 321 -1.15 -14.42 3.42
N HIS A 322 -1.84 -14.22 4.55
CA HIS A 322 -3.29 -14.11 4.62
C HIS A 322 -3.81 -12.86 3.90
N SER A 323 -3.05 -11.76 3.89
CA SER A 323 -3.45 -10.52 3.19
C SER A 323 -3.44 -10.65 1.66
N ARG A 324 -2.87 -11.74 1.14
CA ARG A 324 -2.77 -12.07 -0.29
C ARG A 324 -3.46 -13.39 -0.62
N CYS A 325 -4.35 -13.86 0.26
CA CYS A 325 -5.24 -14.97 -0.08
C CYS A 325 -6.18 -14.52 -1.19
N GLU A 326 -6.13 -15.23 -2.31
CA GLU A 326 -7.01 -15.03 -3.47
C GLU A 326 -7.69 -16.35 -3.87
N VAL A 327 -8.91 -16.26 -4.41
CA VAL A 327 -9.61 -17.40 -5.01
C VAL A 327 -9.80 -17.11 -6.48
N GLY A 328 -9.16 -17.92 -7.32
CA GLY A 328 -9.01 -17.61 -8.74
C GLY A 328 -7.98 -16.50 -8.98
N VAL A 329 -7.75 -16.22 -10.24
CA VAL A 329 -6.86 -15.14 -10.69
C VAL A 329 -7.69 -14.20 -11.56
N SER A 330 -7.42 -12.89 -11.47
CA SER A 330 -8.10 -11.87 -12.27
C SER A 330 -7.96 -12.17 -13.77
N GLU A 331 -8.99 -11.88 -14.56
CA GLU A 331 -8.94 -11.95 -16.03
C GLU A 331 -7.87 -11.03 -16.63
N TYR A 332 -7.49 -9.98 -15.89
CA TYR A 332 -6.44 -9.03 -16.26
C TYR A 332 -5.04 -9.40 -15.75
N ALA A 333 -4.86 -10.56 -15.11
CA ALA A 333 -3.57 -10.90 -14.48
C ALA A 333 -2.40 -11.01 -15.48
N ASN A 334 -2.69 -11.23 -16.76
CA ASN A 334 -1.68 -11.18 -17.82
C ASN A 334 -1.21 -9.76 -18.17
N ASP A 335 -1.95 -8.72 -17.79
CA ASP A 335 -1.63 -7.31 -18.03
C ASP A 335 -1.35 -6.54 -16.74
N ASP A 336 -1.56 -7.17 -15.58
CA ASP A 336 -1.29 -6.62 -14.25
C ASP A 336 0.23 -6.55 -13.98
N GLU A 337 0.66 -5.47 -13.33
CA GLU A 337 2.02 -5.29 -12.85
C GLU A 337 2.26 -6.09 -11.56
N HIS A 338 1.21 -6.55 -10.90
CA HIS A 338 1.32 -7.44 -9.76
C HIS A 338 1.34 -8.90 -10.19
N ALA A 339 2.28 -9.68 -9.65
CA ALA A 339 2.17 -11.13 -9.73
C ALA A 339 0.91 -11.64 -9.00
N PRO A 340 0.35 -12.82 -9.35
CA PRO A 340 -0.74 -13.42 -8.59
C PRO A 340 -0.40 -13.57 -7.11
N GLY A 341 -1.37 -13.43 -6.21
CA GLY A 341 -1.19 -13.42 -4.76
C GLY A 341 -0.36 -14.60 -4.23
N LYS A 342 -0.57 -15.82 -4.74
CA LYS A 342 0.25 -16.98 -4.40
C LYS A 342 1.74 -16.80 -4.75
N SER A 343 2.03 -16.22 -5.91
CA SER A 343 3.39 -15.93 -6.38
C SER A 343 4.04 -14.80 -5.58
N ARG A 344 3.28 -13.76 -5.22
CA ARG A 344 3.73 -12.68 -4.33
C ARG A 344 4.19 -13.22 -2.98
N VAL A 345 3.37 -14.08 -2.35
CA VAL A 345 3.70 -14.71 -1.07
C VAL A 345 4.91 -15.62 -1.21
N ASN A 346 4.85 -16.59 -2.13
CA ASN A 346 5.89 -17.61 -2.27
C ASN A 346 7.23 -17.01 -2.68
N GLY A 347 7.24 -16.05 -3.61
CA GLY A 347 8.44 -15.35 -4.04
C GLY A 347 9.13 -14.65 -2.88
N SER A 348 8.37 -13.85 -2.13
CA SER A 348 8.88 -13.07 -1.01
C SER A 348 9.40 -13.94 0.15
N VAL A 349 8.65 -14.97 0.55
CA VAL A 349 9.09 -15.83 1.67
C VAL A 349 10.26 -16.75 1.27
N SER A 350 10.35 -17.16 0.00
CA SER A 350 11.46 -17.98 -0.51
C SER A 350 12.80 -17.24 -0.46
N ASN A 351 12.77 -15.92 -0.66
CA ASN A 351 13.95 -15.05 -0.56
C ASN A 351 14.35 -14.73 0.88
N SER A 352 13.46 -14.96 1.85
CA SER A 352 13.73 -14.67 3.26
C SER A 352 14.44 -15.85 3.95
N GLU A 353 15.74 -15.71 4.24
CA GLU A 353 16.45 -16.64 5.13
C GLU A 353 15.78 -16.75 6.51
N ARG A 354 15.22 -15.61 6.96
CA ARG A 354 14.54 -15.51 8.24
C ARG A 354 13.28 -16.37 8.28
N PHE A 355 12.45 -16.31 7.23
CA PHE A 355 11.28 -17.19 7.09
C PHE A 355 11.70 -18.66 7.17
N ALA A 356 12.69 -19.07 6.37
CA ALA A 356 13.16 -20.45 6.34
C ALA A 356 13.62 -20.93 7.72
N LYS A 357 14.28 -20.08 8.51
CA LYS A 357 14.69 -20.39 9.88
C LYS A 357 13.49 -20.49 10.84
N ILE A 358 12.54 -19.56 10.77
CA ILE A 358 11.35 -19.51 11.64
C ILE A 358 10.48 -20.76 11.46
N PHE A 359 10.33 -21.24 10.22
CA PHE A 359 9.53 -22.42 9.90
C PHE A 359 10.36 -23.72 9.82
N ASN A 360 11.67 -23.67 10.09
CA ASN A 360 12.59 -24.79 9.97
C ASN A 360 12.52 -25.48 8.59
N CYS A 361 12.42 -24.69 7.51
CA CYS A 361 12.34 -25.20 6.15
C CYS A 361 13.64 -25.96 5.77
N PRO A 362 13.55 -27.21 5.30
CA PRO A 362 14.72 -27.95 4.82
C PRO A 362 15.45 -27.20 3.70
N LYS A 363 16.78 -27.33 3.64
CA LYS A 363 17.56 -26.78 2.52
C LYS A 363 17.05 -27.35 1.20
N LYS A 364 16.96 -26.51 0.16
CA LYS A 364 16.46 -26.87 -1.18
C LYS A 364 14.98 -27.28 -1.22
N SER A 365 14.23 -27.07 -0.14
CA SER A 365 12.77 -27.15 -0.21
C SER A 365 12.23 -25.97 -1.03
N PRO A 366 11.00 -26.04 -1.58
CA PRO A 366 10.45 -24.97 -2.42
C PRO A 366 10.53 -23.58 -1.80
N MET A 367 10.26 -23.46 -0.48
CA MET A 367 10.31 -22.18 0.26
C MET A 367 11.68 -21.90 0.91
N ASN A 368 12.71 -22.70 0.61
CA ASN A 368 14.08 -22.44 1.01
C ASN A 368 15.06 -22.86 -0.11
N PRO A 369 14.97 -22.20 -1.28
CA PRO A 369 15.85 -22.45 -2.42
C PRO A 369 17.30 -22.11 -2.08
N ASP A 370 18.23 -22.68 -2.86
CA ASP A 370 19.67 -22.36 -2.74
C ASP A 370 19.97 -20.91 -3.13
N ILE A 371 19.27 -20.39 -4.14
CA ILE A 371 19.39 -19.01 -4.62
C ILE A 371 18.25 -18.20 -3.99
N LYS A 372 18.59 -17.08 -3.35
CA LYS A 372 17.64 -16.12 -2.77
C LYS A 372 17.93 -14.75 -3.36
N CYS A 373 16.92 -14.13 -3.94
CA CYS A 373 17.04 -12.80 -4.52
C CYS A 373 16.86 -11.75 -3.42
N VAL A 374 17.85 -10.87 -3.24
CA VAL A 374 17.84 -9.84 -2.20
C VAL A 374 18.42 -8.55 -2.78
N LEU A 375 17.66 -7.45 -2.66
CA LEU A 375 18.07 -6.13 -3.14
C LEU A 375 17.99 -5.10 -1.99
N TRP A 376 16.76 -4.83 -1.53
CA TRP A 376 16.45 -3.85 -0.50
C TRP A 376 16.40 -4.39 0.92
#